data_AF-U7E1H1-F1
#
_entry.id   AF-U7E1H1-F1
#
_cell.length_a   1.000
_cell.length_b   1.000
_cell.length_c   1.000
_cell.angle_alpha   90.00
_cell.angle_beta   90.00
_cell.angle_gamma   90.00
#
_symmetry.space_group_name_H-M   'P 1'
#
loop_
_entity.id
_entity.type
_entity.pdbx_description
1 polymer ?
#
loop_
_entity_poly.entity_id
_entity_poly.type
_entity_poly.pdbx_seq_one_letter_code
_entity_poly.pdbx_strand_id
1 'polypeptide(L)'
;MALIGHAVEFQDYLPSMMQTLGTEGFMLELCSGFRLLMDVDKGLITFESLKRNIMLLGLQDMMDDDLVCMLMEGDLDGDGAINQMEFCILMFRLSPGLMNGSKQWVEELYANDM
;
A
#
# COMPACT_ATOMS: atom_id res chain seq x y z
N MET A 1 15.77 -21.42 17.90
CA MET A 1 16.01 -21.29 16.45
C MET A 1 15.20 -20.09 15.99
N ALA A 2 15.83 -18.92 15.92
CA ALA A 2 15.16 -17.71 15.50
C ALA A 2 14.97 -17.75 13.99
N LEU A 3 13.73 -17.89 13.53
CA LEU A 3 13.37 -17.59 12.16
C LEU A 3 13.44 -16.07 12.03
N ILE A 4 14.53 -15.61 11.42
CA ILE A 4 14.64 -14.24 10.94
C ILE A 4 13.67 -14.16 9.77
N GLY A 5 12.43 -13.79 10.05
CA GLY A 5 11.56 -13.25 9.01
C GLY A 5 12.28 -12.01 8.50
N HIS A 6 12.68 -12.03 7.23
CA HIS A 6 13.16 -10.85 6.54
C HIS A 6 11.98 -9.87 6.53
N ALA A 7 11.88 -9.04 7.57
CA ALA A 7 11.07 -7.84 7.50
C ALA A 7 11.74 -7.00 6.40
N VAL A 8 11.14 -6.99 5.21
CA VAL A 8 11.45 -5.95 4.24
C VAL A 8 11.12 -4.65 4.97
N GLU A 9 12.16 -3.95 5.41
CA GLU A 9 12.00 -2.70 6.14
C GLU A 9 11.42 -1.71 5.12
N PHE A 10 10.10 -1.60 5.09
CA PHE A 10 9.41 -0.69 4.19
C PHE A 10 9.73 0.72 4.66
N GLN A 11 10.62 1.39 3.94
CA GLN A 11 10.91 2.78 4.21
C GLN A 11 9.70 3.62 3.76
N ASP A 12 9.06 4.27 4.74
CA ASP A 12 7.84 5.03 4.52
C ASP A 12 8.15 6.37 3.80
N TYR A 13 8.04 6.36 2.47
CA TYR A 13 8.20 7.55 1.62
C TYR A 13 6.89 8.25 1.30
N LEU A 14 5.75 7.66 1.67
CA LEU A 14 4.43 8.18 1.31
C LEU A 14 4.16 9.59 1.91
N PRO A 15 4.57 9.92 3.15
CA PRO A 15 4.43 11.26 3.70
C PRO A 15 5.21 12.31 2.90
N SER A 16 6.44 12.00 2.50
CA SER A 16 7.27 12.91 1.69
C SER A 16 6.68 13.12 0.29
N MET A 17 6.15 12.05 -0.31
CA MET A 17 5.46 12.13 -1.60
C MET A 17 4.20 13.00 -1.49
N MET A 18 3.41 12.84 -0.43
CA MET A 18 2.24 13.67 -0.16
C MET A 18 2.60 15.16 0.08
N GLN A 19 3.67 15.44 0.82
CA GLN A 19 4.14 16.82 1.01
C GLN A 19 4.59 17.47 -0.30
N THR A 20 5.20 16.70 -1.20
CA THR A 20 5.76 17.22 -2.46
C THR A 20 4.69 17.40 -3.52
N LEU A 21 3.77 16.44 -3.66
CA LEU A 21 2.76 16.40 -4.73
C LEU A 21 1.41 16.99 -4.31
N GLY A 22 1.22 17.24 -3.01
CA GLY A 22 -0.09 17.52 -2.43
C GLY A 22 -0.98 16.28 -2.42
N THR A 23 -2.18 16.42 -1.85
CA THR A 23 -3.15 15.31 -1.72
C THR A 23 -3.63 14.80 -3.07
N GLU A 24 -3.99 15.69 -4.00
CA GLU A 24 -4.47 15.32 -5.33
C GLU A 24 -3.38 14.60 -6.13
N GLY A 25 -2.16 15.13 -6.15
CA GLY A 25 -1.03 14.51 -6.85
C GLY A 25 -0.64 13.15 -6.26
N PHE A 26 -0.64 13.04 -4.93
CA PHE A 26 -0.41 11.77 -4.25
C PHE A 26 -1.45 10.70 -4.62
N MET A 27 -2.74 11.08 -4.66
CA MET A 27 -3.81 10.14 -5.06
C MET A 27 -3.66 9.69 -6.52
N LEU A 28 -3.22 10.57 -7.43
CA LEU A 28 -2.92 10.21 -8.81
C LEU A 28 -1.74 9.22 -8.92
N GLU A 29 -0.69 9.40 -8.12
CA GLU A 29 0.43 8.45 -8.06
C GLU A 29 -0.02 7.08 -7.53
N LEU A 30 -0.87 7.04 -6.50
CA LEU A 30 -1.45 5.77 -6.03
C LEU A 30 -2.27 5.07 -7.13
N CYS A 31 -3.07 5.82 -7.88
CA CYS A 31 -3.82 5.28 -9.01
C CYS A 31 -2.90 4.76 -10.12
N SER A 32 -1.78 5.45 -10.36
CA SER A 32 -0.79 5.05 -11.35
C SER A 32 -0.04 3.80 -10.92
N GLY A 33 0.35 3.69 -9.65
CA GLY A 33 0.93 2.49 -9.06
C GLY A 33 -0.02 1.29 -9.13
N PHE A 34 -1.30 1.48 -8.80
CA PHE A 34 -2.33 0.45 -8.96
C PHE A 34 -2.40 -0.04 -10.41
N ARG A 35 -2.49 0.88 -11.38
CA ARG A 35 -2.55 0.55 -12.82
C ARG A 35 -1.33 -0.20 -13.32
N LEU A 36 -0.17 0.02 -12.70
CA LEU A 36 1.07 -0.66 -13.04
C LEU A 36 1.06 -2.13 -12.56
N LEU A 37 0.36 -2.42 -11.46
CA LEU A 37 0.30 -3.76 -10.86
C LEU A 37 -0.93 -4.58 -11.28
N MET A 38 -2.01 -3.92 -11.73
CA MET A 38 -3.27 -4.59 -12.05
C MET A 38 -3.21 -5.47 -13.30
N ASP A 39 -4.11 -6.43 -13.35
CA ASP A 39 -4.54 -7.09 -14.58
C ASP A 39 -5.41 -6.10 -15.38
N VAL A 40 -5.01 -5.83 -16.62
CA VAL A 40 -5.68 -4.83 -17.46
C VAL A 40 -7.09 -5.27 -17.88
N ASP A 41 -7.29 -6.57 -18.09
CA ASP A 41 -8.56 -7.12 -18.56
C ASP A 41 -9.58 -7.20 -17.42
N LYS A 42 -9.10 -7.49 -16.20
CA LYS A 42 -9.96 -7.59 -15.00
C LYS A 42 -10.13 -6.26 -14.27
N GLY A 43 -9.18 -5.34 -14.38
CA GLY A 43 -9.16 -4.09 -13.62
C GLY A 43 -8.85 -4.29 -12.13
N LEU A 44 -8.24 -5.41 -11.76
CA LEU A 44 -7.90 -5.80 -10.38
C LEU A 44 -6.45 -6.27 -10.31
N ILE A 45 -5.77 -6.07 -9.18
CA ILE A 45 -4.48 -6.73 -8.94
C ILE A 45 -4.77 -8.16 -8.55
N THR A 46 -4.30 -9.09 -9.38
CA THR A 46 -4.39 -10.53 -9.14
C THR A 46 -3.01 -11.09 -8.83
N PHE A 47 -2.92 -12.31 -8.33
CA PHE A 47 -1.63 -12.98 -8.11
C PHE A 47 -0.74 -12.98 -9.37
N GLU A 48 -1.32 -13.35 -10.51
CA GLU A 48 -0.58 -13.41 -11.78
C GLU A 48 -0.13 -12.02 -12.25
N SER A 49 -0.99 -11.00 -12.13
CA SER A 49 -0.63 -9.65 -12.55
C SER A 49 0.43 -9.07 -11.62
N LEU A 50 0.28 -9.24 -10.31
CA LEU A 50 1.24 -8.81 -9.30
C LEU A 50 2.60 -9.44 -9.59
N LYS A 51 2.67 -10.78 -9.64
CA LYS A 51 3.90 -11.55 -9.91
C LYS A 51 4.62 -11.09 -11.17
N ARG A 52 3.89 -10.97 -12.28
CA ARG A 52 4.47 -10.51 -13.55
C ARG A 52 4.98 -9.07 -13.44
N ASN A 53 4.18 -8.17 -12.88
CA ASN A 53 4.48 -6.74 -12.90
C ASN A 53 5.60 -6.39 -11.92
N ILE A 54 5.72 -7.05 -10.77
CA ILE A 54 6.84 -6.85 -9.85
C ILE A 54 8.18 -7.34 -10.43
N MET A 55 8.16 -8.43 -11.22
CA MET A 55 9.36 -8.90 -11.92
C MET A 55 9.84 -7.88 -12.96
N LEU A 56 8.90 -7.20 -13.64
CA LEU A 56 9.22 -6.12 -14.58
C LEU A 56 9.80 -4.88 -13.88
N LEU A 57 9.42 -4.64 -12.63
CA LEU A 57 9.99 -3.59 -11.77
C LEU A 57 11.37 -3.96 -11.19
N GLY A 58 11.88 -5.16 -11.48
CA GLY A 58 13.18 -5.63 -10.99
C GLY A 58 13.15 -6.26 -9.60
N LEU A 59 11.96 -6.55 -9.05
CA LEU A 59 11.79 -7.23 -7.76
C LEU A 59 11.71 -8.75 -7.96
N GLN A 60 12.77 -9.33 -8.52
CA GLN A 60 12.81 -10.76 -8.88
C GLN A 60 13.00 -11.71 -7.69
N ASP A 61 13.38 -11.18 -6.52
CA ASP A 61 13.68 -11.97 -5.32
C ASP A 61 12.46 -12.26 -4.44
N MET A 62 11.26 -11.81 -4.83
CA MET A 62 10.03 -12.10 -4.07
C MET A 62 9.53 -13.52 -4.37
N MET A 63 9.24 -14.27 -3.31
CA MET A 63 8.73 -15.64 -3.42
C MET A 63 7.21 -15.62 -3.59
N ASP A 64 6.66 -16.69 -4.15
CA ASP A 64 5.21 -16.83 -4.32
C ASP A 64 4.45 -16.68 -3.00
N ASP A 65 5.02 -17.18 -1.89
CA ASP A 65 4.46 -17.02 -0.54
C ASP A 65 4.40 -15.55 -0.10
N ASP A 66 5.37 -14.72 -0.47
CA ASP A 66 5.38 -13.29 -0.16
C ASP A 66 4.26 -12.57 -0.93
N LEU A 67 4.04 -12.94 -2.20
CA LEU A 67 2.99 -12.36 -3.03
C LEU A 67 1.60 -12.74 -2.55
N VAL A 68 1.43 -13.98 -2.08
CA VAL A 68 0.19 -14.42 -1.42
C VAL A 68 -0.03 -13.58 -0.16
N CYS A 69 0.98 -13.38 0.67
CA CYS A 69 0.87 -12.53 1.86
C CYS A 69 0.46 -11.09 1.50
N MET A 70 1.04 -10.52 0.43
CA MET A 70 0.68 -9.17 -0.03
C MET A 70 -0.77 -9.07 -0.47
N LEU A 71 -1.28 -10.07 -1.20
CA LEU A 71 -2.68 -10.12 -1.59
C LEU A 71 -3.59 -10.24 -0.38
N MET A 72 -3.30 -11.19 0.53
CA MET A 72 -4.11 -11.43 1.72
C MET A 72 -4.18 -10.21 2.65
N GLU A 73 -3.14 -9.38 2.71
CA GLU A 73 -3.13 -8.17 3.53
C GLU A 73 -3.98 -7.04 2.93
N GLY A 74 -4.11 -7.01 1.60
CA GLY A 74 -4.82 -5.98 0.86
C GLY A 74 -6.27 -6.32 0.51
N ASP A 75 -6.58 -7.60 0.31
CA ASP A 75 -7.91 -8.11 -0.03
C ASP A 75 -8.83 -8.02 1.19
N LEU A 76 -9.75 -7.06 1.20
CA LEU A 76 -10.63 -6.78 2.34
C LEU A 76 -11.99 -7.47 2.20
N ASP A 77 -12.43 -7.75 0.97
CA ASP A 77 -13.70 -8.43 0.70
C ASP A 77 -13.57 -9.94 0.50
N GLY A 78 -12.36 -10.44 0.34
CA GLY A 78 -12.02 -11.86 0.23
C GLY A 78 -12.25 -12.44 -1.17
N ASP A 79 -12.25 -11.62 -2.22
CA ASP A 79 -12.45 -12.08 -3.61
C ASP A 79 -11.19 -12.69 -4.24
N GLY A 80 -10.05 -12.64 -3.53
CA GLY A 80 -8.75 -13.16 -3.97
C GLY A 80 -7.98 -12.21 -4.88
N ALA A 81 -8.41 -10.96 -4.99
CA ALA A 81 -7.76 -9.89 -5.74
C ALA A 81 -7.78 -8.59 -4.92
N ILE A 82 -7.11 -7.56 -5.42
CA ILE A 82 -7.13 -6.23 -4.82
C ILE A 82 -7.70 -5.25 -5.83
N ASN A 83 -8.79 -4.59 -5.47
CA ASN A 83 -9.37 -3.48 -6.21
C ASN A 83 -8.66 -2.15 -5.87
N GLN A 84 -8.98 -1.09 -6.60
CA GLN A 84 -8.30 0.20 -6.44
C GLN A 84 -8.49 0.81 -5.04
N MET A 85 -9.66 0.64 -4.43
CA MET A 85 -9.94 1.19 -3.11
C MET A 85 -9.14 0.46 -2.03
N GLU A 86 -9.09 -0.87 -2.10
CA GLU A 86 -8.30 -1.73 -1.23
C GLU A 86 -6.81 -1.41 -1.33
N PHE A 87 -6.30 -1.24 -2.55
CA PHE A 87 -4.90 -0.83 -2.76
C PHE A 87 -4.58 0.51 -2.08
N CYS A 88 -5.45 1.52 -2.24
CA CYS A 88 -5.27 2.80 -1.57
C CYS A 88 -5.26 2.61 -0.04
N ILE A 89 -6.24 1.89 0.52
CA ILE A 89 -6.33 1.63 1.96
C ILE A 89 -5.06 0.92 2.47
N LEU A 90 -4.58 -0.09 1.75
CA LEU A 90 -3.34 -0.81 2.07
C LEU A 90 -2.15 0.16 2.12
N MET A 91 -1.98 1.02 1.12
CA MET A 91 -0.88 1.99 1.08
C MET A 91 -0.95 2.99 2.25
N PHE A 92 -2.14 3.44 2.64
CA PHE A 92 -2.31 4.27 3.84
C PHE A 92 -1.98 3.51 5.13
N ARG A 93 -2.40 2.25 5.25
CA ARG A 93 -2.11 1.40 6.43
C ARG A 93 -0.62 1.10 6.59
N LEU A 94 0.09 0.97 5.49
CA LEU A 94 1.54 0.73 5.47
C LEU A 94 2.37 2.00 5.74
N SER A 95 1.75 3.18 5.79
CA SER A 95 2.39 4.43 6.17
C SER A 95 1.94 4.91 7.54
N PRO A 96 2.69 4.60 8.61
CA PRO A 96 2.48 5.18 9.92
C PRO A 96 2.52 6.71 9.88
N GLY A 97 3.34 7.31 9.02
CA GLY A 97 3.44 8.77 8.89
C GLY A 97 2.14 9.41 8.40
N LEU A 98 1.43 8.75 7.47
CA LEU A 98 0.12 9.20 7.01
C LEU A 98 -0.99 8.89 8.03
N MET A 99 -0.92 7.74 8.71
CA MET A 99 -1.89 7.37 9.75
C MET A 99 -1.78 8.22 11.02
N ASN A 100 -0.59 8.68 11.40
CA ASN A 100 -0.41 9.43 12.66
C ASN A 100 -0.80 10.91 12.52
N GLY A 101 -0.84 11.45 11.30
CA GLY A 101 -1.31 12.82 11.03
C GLY A 101 -2.77 13.05 11.44
N SER A 102 -3.60 12.02 11.49
CA SER A 102 -5.00 12.12 11.92
C SER A 102 -5.18 12.12 13.44
N LYS A 103 -4.21 11.67 14.22
CA LYS A 103 -4.27 11.71 15.70
C LYS A 103 -3.99 13.10 16.27
N GLN A 104 -3.17 13.90 15.59
CA GLN A 104 -2.79 15.23 16.06
C GLN A 104 -4.01 16.18 16.14
N TRP A 105 -4.94 16.10 15.20
CA TRP A 105 -6.17 16.91 15.19
C TRP A 105 -7.17 16.47 16.25
N VAL A 106 -7.16 15.19 16.64
CA VAL A 106 -8.04 14.71 17.71
C VAL A 106 -7.57 15.28 19.05
N GLU A 107 -6.27 15.30 19.33
CA GLU A 107 -5.74 15.85 20.58
C GLU A 107 -5.87 17.38 20.68
N GLU A 108 -5.68 18.13 19.59
CA GLU A 108 -5.89 19.60 19.57
C GLU A 108 -7.35 20.00 19.79
N LEU A 109 -8.32 19.20 19.33
CA LEU A 109 -9.75 19.44 19.56
C LEU A 109 -10.18 19.14 21.01
N TYR A 110 -9.51 18.21 21.70
CA TYR A 110 -9.76 17.95 23.11
C TYR A 110 -9.02 18.91 24.05
N ALA A 111 -7.91 19.51 23.61
CA ALA A 111 -7.11 20.45 24.42
C ALA A 111 -7.67 21.88 24.43
N ASN A 112 -8.50 22.25 23.46
CA ASN A 112 -9.02 23.62 23.30
C ASN A 112 -10.43 23.83 23.92
N ASP A 113 -10.94 22.80 24.62
CA ASP A 113 -12.21 22.79 25.37
C ASP A 113 -11.97 22.82 26.92
N MET A 114 -10.76 23.19 27.36
CA MET A 114 -10.38 23.48 28.76
C MET A 114 -9.74 24.86 28.86
#